data_AF-A0A960GG64-F1
#
_entry.id   AF-A0A960GG64-F1
#
_cell.length_a   1.000
_cell.length_b   1.000
_cell.length_c   1.000
_cell.angle_alpha   90.00
_cell.angle_beta   90.00
_cell.angle_gamma   90.00
#
_symmetry.space_group_name_H-M   'P 1'
#
loop_
_entity.id
_entity.type
_entity.pdbx_description
1 polymer ?
#
loop_
_entity_poly.entity_id
_entity_poly.type
_entity_poly.pdbx_seq_one_letter_code
_entity_poly.pdbx_strand_id
1 'polypeptide(L)'
;MATEDDLRDAAERRLKAQRSFWALLGVFVVVWIICWGVWGISYATSEVHKTQGFWPLWVMFGTGIALLFSGWNAFGPRQGEITNEQIDAEVRKMKGQ
;
A
#
# COMPACT_ATOMS: atom_id res chain seq x y z
N MET A 1 4.32 26.39 16.48
CA MET A 1 4.51 26.41 15.01
C MET A 1 5.40 25.23 14.70
N ALA A 2 5.00 24.34 13.78
CA ALA A 2 5.93 23.31 13.29
C ALA A 2 7.15 24.03 12.69
N THR A 3 8.35 23.55 12.98
CA THR A 3 9.56 24.15 12.41
C THR A 3 9.64 23.82 10.92
N GLU A 4 10.39 24.62 10.17
CA GLU A 4 10.58 24.37 8.74
C GLU A 4 11.24 23.00 8.48
N ASP A 5 12.07 22.54 9.41
CA ASP A 5 12.68 21.21 9.39
C ASP A 5 11.65 20.09 9.62
N ASP A 6 10.70 20.26 10.57
CA ASP A 6 9.61 19.29 10.79
C ASP A 6 8.72 19.12 9.54
N LEU A 7 8.46 20.22 8.83
CA LEU A 7 7.66 20.20 7.60
C LEU A 7 8.40 19.51 6.44
N ARG A 8 9.73 19.68 6.36
CA ARG A 8 10.56 19.02 5.35
C ARG A 8 10.66 17.51 5.59
N ASP A 9 10.87 17.09 6.84
CA ASP A 9 10.92 15.67 7.20
C ASP A 9 9.59 14.95 6.91
N ALA A 10 8.47 15.60 7.23
CA ALA A 10 7.13 15.08 6.91
C ALA A 10 6.92 14.95 5.39
N ALA A 11 7.35 15.95 4.62
CA ALA A 11 7.27 15.92 3.16
C ALA A 11 8.13 14.81 2.55
N GLU A 12 9.35 14.61 3.05
CA GLU A 12 10.26 13.56 2.59
C GLU A 12 9.67 12.15 2.85
N ARG A 13 9.17 11.91 4.06
CA ARG A 13 8.53 10.63 4.42
C ARG A 13 7.36 10.31 3.49
N ARG A 14 6.54 11.30 3.16
CA ARG A 14 5.41 11.15 2.24
C ARG A 14 5.86 10.80 0.82
N LEU A 15 6.82 11.53 0.27
CA LEU A 15 7.38 11.27 -1.06
C LEU A 15 7.99 9.85 -1.14
N LYS A 16 8.69 9.43 -0.09
CA LYS A 16 9.27 8.08 0.00
C LYS A 16 8.20 7.00 0.06
N ALA A 17 7.13 7.20 0.84
CA ALA A 17 6.01 6.27 0.92
C ALA A 17 5.29 6.12 -0.44
N GLN A 18 5.02 7.23 -1.12
CA GLN A 18 4.42 7.22 -2.46
C GLN A 18 5.30 6.51 -3.49
N ARG A 19 6.60 6.79 -3.51
CA ARG A 19 7.54 6.11 -4.42
C ARG A 19 7.60 4.61 -4.16
N SER A 20 7.56 4.22 -2.88
CA SER A 20 7.56 2.81 -2.47
C SER A 20 6.28 2.09 -2.91
N PHE A 21 5.12 2.75 -2.81
CA PHE A 21 3.86 2.22 -3.34
C PHE A 21 3.92 1.98 -4.85
N TRP A 22 4.40 2.97 -5.62
CA TRP A 22 4.51 2.83 -7.08
C TRP A 22 5.47 1.71 -7.50
N ALA A 23 6.60 1.55 -6.78
CA ALA A 23 7.51 0.45 -7.00
C ALA A 23 6.85 -0.91 -6.73
N LEU A 24 6.13 -1.03 -5.61
CA LEU A 24 5.40 -2.24 -5.24
C LEU A 24 4.30 -2.58 -6.25
N LEU A 25 3.54 -1.58 -6.67
CA LEU A 25 2.51 -1.72 -7.70
C LEU A 25 3.10 -2.19 -9.02
N GLY A 26 4.22 -1.61 -9.46
CA GLY A 26 4.91 -2.04 -10.66
C GLY A 26 5.31 -3.51 -10.62
N VAL A 27 5.88 -3.97 -9.49
CA VAL A 27 6.24 -5.39 -9.30
C VAL A 27 5.00 -6.28 -9.39
N PHE A 28 3.91 -5.94 -8.69
CA PHE A 28 2.71 -6.76 -8.72
C PHE A 28 2.02 -6.80 -10.09
N VAL A 29 2.00 -5.69 -10.83
CA VAL A 29 1.49 -5.67 -12.21
C VAL A 29 2.28 -6.63 -13.10
N VAL A 30 3.61 -6.64 -12.98
CA VAL A 30 4.46 -7.60 -13.72
C VAL A 30 4.12 -9.04 -13.33
N VAL A 31 3.97 -9.32 -12.03
CA VAL A 31 3.57 -10.65 -11.54
C VAL A 31 2.20 -11.06 -12.10
N TRP A 32 1.22 -10.15 -12.13
CA TRP A 32 -0.10 -10.43 -12.68
C TRP A 32 -0.06 -10.78 -14.16
N ILE A 33 0.73 -10.04 -14.95
CA ILE A 33 0.92 -10.31 -16.39
C ILE A 33 1.52 -11.71 -16.58
N ILE A 34 2.53 -12.07 -15.80
CA ILE A 34 3.15 -13.40 -15.85
C ILE A 34 2.15 -14.48 -15.47
N CYS A 35 1.40 -14.31 -14.36
CA CYS A 35 0.38 -15.27 -13.93
C CYS A 35 -0.71 -15.47 -15.00
N TRP A 36 -1.16 -14.39 -15.64
CA TRP A 36 -2.09 -14.45 -16.77
C TRP A 36 -1.51 -15.22 -17.95
N GLY A 37 -0.25 -14.95 -18.31
CA GLY A 37 0.43 -15.65 -19.40
C GLY A 37 0.56 -17.16 -19.12
N VAL A 38 1.03 -17.52 -17.93
CA VAL A 38 1.17 -18.93 -17.50
C VAL A 38 -0.18 -19.62 -17.48
N TRP A 39 -1.21 -18.99 -16.92
CA TRP A 39 -2.55 -19.54 -16.91
C TRP A 39 -3.11 -19.72 -18.33
N GLY A 40 -2.97 -18.72 -19.20
CA GLY A 40 -3.47 -18.79 -20.58
C GLY A 40 -2.83 -19.92 -21.39
N ILE A 41 -1.51 -20.11 -21.26
CA ILE A 41 -0.79 -21.22 -21.88
C ILE A 41 -1.24 -22.56 -21.29
N SER A 42 -1.37 -22.65 -19.97
CA SER A 42 -1.80 -23.88 -19.28
C SER A 42 -3.24 -24.26 -19.65
N TYR A 43 -4.14 -23.28 -19.76
CA TYR A 43 -5.53 -23.45 -20.18
C TYR A 43 -5.62 -23.95 -21.64
N ALA A 44 -4.75 -23.46 -22.52
CA ALA A 44 -4.70 -23.88 -23.92
C ALA A 44 -4.10 -25.28 -24.12
N THR A 45 -3.18 -25.71 -23.25
CA THR A 45 -2.40 -26.94 -23.44
C THR A 45 -2.85 -28.13 -22.60
N SER A 46 -3.58 -27.92 -21.50
CA SER A 46 -3.93 -29.00 -20.56
C SER A 46 -5.43 -29.07 -20.24
N GLU A 47 -6.04 -30.22 -20.51
CA GLU A 47 -7.44 -30.51 -20.16
C GLU A 47 -7.69 -30.48 -18.64
N VAL A 48 -6.70 -30.90 -17.84
CA VAL A 48 -6.74 -30.87 -16.36
C VAL A 48 -6.82 -29.42 -15.83
N HIS A 49 -6.25 -28.47 -16.56
CA HIS A 49 -6.26 -27.06 -16.14
C HIS A 49 -7.57 -26.36 -16.50
N LYS A 50 -8.41 -26.94 -17.37
CA LYS A 50 -9.75 -26.40 -17.67
C LYS A 50 -10.70 -26.48 -16.47
N THR A 51 -10.48 -27.43 -15.56
CA THR A 51 -11.31 -27.60 -14.34
C THR A 51 -10.76 -26.85 -13.12
N GLN A 52 -9.50 -26.43 -13.13
CA GLN A 52 -8.85 -25.74 -12.00
C GLN A 52 -9.25 -24.27 -11.80
N GLY A 53 -10.07 -23.71 -12.70
CA GLY A 53 -10.53 -22.33 -12.58
C GLY A 53 -9.43 -21.29 -12.76
N PHE A 54 -9.76 -20.02 -12.53
CA PHE A 54 -8.86 -18.89 -12.80
C PHE A 54 -7.93 -18.61 -11.62
N TRP A 55 -6.84 -19.37 -11.53
CA TRP A 55 -5.89 -19.23 -10.42
C TRP A 55 -5.19 -17.89 -10.23
N PRO A 56 -4.94 -17.10 -11.28
CA PRO A 56 -4.43 -15.74 -11.08
C PRO A 56 -5.36 -14.86 -10.21
N LEU A 57 -6.64 -15.21 -10.07
CA LEU A 57 -7.60 -14.46 -9.25
C LEU A 57 -7.16 -14.33 -7.79
N TRP A 58 -6.75 -15.41 -7.14
CA TRP A 58 -6.35 -15.34 -5.73
C TRP A 58 -4.98 -14.68 -5.56
N VAL A 59 -4.11 -14.76 -6.56
CA VAL A 59 -2.84 -14.01 -6.56
C VAL A 59 -3.12 -12.52 -6.60
N MET A 60 -4.02 -12.07 -7.47
CA MET A 60 -4.48 -10.68 -7.50
C MET A 60 -5.17 -10.28 -6.20
N PHE A 61 -5.92 -11.18 -5.57
CA PHE A 61 -6.57 -10.90 -4.29
C PHE A 61 -5.55 -10.69 -3.16
N GLY A 62 -4.57 -11.58 -3.01
CA GLY A 62 -3.54 -11.47 -1.98
C GLY A 62 -2.63 -10.24 -2.17
N THR A 63 -2.21 -9.99 -3.40
CA THR A 63 -1.39 -8.81 -3.74
C THR A 63 -2.20 -7.51 -3.68
N GLY A 64 -3.49 -7.55 -4.03
CA GLY A 64 -4.42 -6.43 -3.92
C GLY A 64 -4.58 -5.97 -2.47
N ILE A 65 -4.65 -6.89 -1.51
CA ILE A 65 -4.66 -6.55 -0.08
C ILE A 65 -3.36 -5.85 0.32
N ALA A 66 -2.20 -6.36 -0.10
CA ALA A 66 -0.91 -5.72 0.17
C ALA A 66 -0.82 -4.31 -0.43
N LEU A 67 -1.39 -4.09 -1.62
CA LEU A 67 -1.51 -2.76 -2.22
C LEU A 67 -2.44 -1.84 -1.45
N LEU A 68 -3.55 -2.34 -0.91
CA LEU A 68 -4.45 -1.54 -0.09
C LEU A 68 -3.73 -1.02 1.16
N PHE A 69 -2.98 -1.87 1.87
CA PHE A 69 -2.20 -1.44 3.04
C PHE A 69 -1.08 -0.46 2.66
N SER A 70 -0.33 -0.75 1.60
CA SER A 70 0.75 0.13 1.12
C SER A 70 0.20 1.48 0.63
N GLY A 71 -0.93 1.47 -0.07
CA GLY A 71 -1.63 2.65 -0.56
C GLY A 71 -2.23 3.47 0.57
N TRP A 72 -2.79 2.82 1.59
CA TRP A 72 -3.26 3.49 2.80
C TRP A 72 -2.11 4.18 3.55
N ASN A 73 -0.93 3.56 3.61
CA ASN A 73 0.26 4.18 4.20
C ASN A 73 0.81 5.35 3.36
N ALA A 74 0.68 5.29 2.03
CA ALA A 74 1.21 6.31 1.11
C ALA A 74 0.27 7.50 0.88
N PHE A 75 -1.04 7.27 0.87
CA PHE A 75 -2.08 8.25 0.50
C PHE A 75 -3.19 8.43 1.54
N GLY A 76 -3.24 7.58 2.56
CA GLY A 76 -4.26 7.64 3.59
C GLY A 76 -4.15 8.90 4.47
N PRO A 77 -5.21 9.22 5.22
CA PRO A 77 -5.18 10.31 6.19
C PRO A 77 -4.05 10.08 7.18
N ARG A 78 -3.40 11.17 7.65
CA ARG A 78 -2.31 11.18 8.64
C ARG A 78 -2.70 10.41 9.92
N GLN A 79 -2.61 9.08 9.90
CA GLN A 79 -2.98 8.24 11.03
C GLN A 79 -1.86 8.12 12.07
N GLY A 80 -0.68 8.68 11.80
CA GLY A 80 0.49 8.56 12.68
C GLY A 80 1.24 9.86 12.98
N GLU A 81 0.92 10.99 12.35
CA GLU A 81 1.46 12.28 12.80
C GLU A 81 0.53 12.80 13.88
N ILE A 82 0.87 12.51 15.15
CA ILE A 82 0.28 13.22 16.28
C ILE A 82 0.55 14.70 15.99
N THR A 83 -0.51 15.42 15.62
CA THR A 83 -0.34 16.83 15.29
C THR A 83 0.10 17.56 16.56
N ASN A 84 0.89 18.62 16.42
CA ASN A 84 1.23 19.45 17.58
C ASN A 84 -0.02 19.88 18.35
N GLU A 85 -1.17 20.00 17.68
CA GLU A 85 -2.48 20.25 18.29
C GLU A 85 -3.00 19.08 19.13
N GLN A 86 -2.83 17.84 18.68
CA GLN A 86 -3.16 16.64 19.48
C GLN A 86 -2.21 16.47 20.66
N ILE A 87 -0.91 16.77 20.49
CA ILE A 87 0.06 16.79 21.60
C ILE A 87 -0.31 17.88 22.61
N ASP A 88 -0.59 19.10 22.15
CA ASP A 88 -0.98 20.22 23.02
C ASP A 88 -2.33 19.97 23.70
N ALA A 89 -3.27 19.29 23.04
CA ALA A 89 -4.53 18.86 23.63
C ALA A 89 -4.29 17.82 24.75
N GLU A 90 -3.42 16.84 24.51
CA GLU A 90 -3.10 15.82 25.51
C GLU A 90 -2.31 16.41 26.69
N VAL A 91 -1.37 17.35 26.43
CA VAL A 91 -0.63 18.08 27.46
C VAL A 91 -1.55 18.96 28.31
N ARG A 92 -2.55 19.63 27.70
CA ARG A 92 -3.57 20.38 28.46
C ARG A 92 -4.38 19.47 29.38
N LYS A 93 -4.77 18.30 28.87
CA LYS A 93 -5.50 17.28 29.62
C LYS A 93 -4.67 16.72 30.79
N MET A 94 -3.36 16.50 30.58
CA MET A 94 -2.43 16.09 31.64
C MET A 94 -2.12 17.20 32.64
N LYS A 95 -2.17 18.47 32.22
CA LYS A 95 -2.03 19.64 33.11
C LYS A 95 -3.31 20.01 33.87
N GLY A 96 -4.41 19.30 33.65
CA GLY A 96 -5.65 19.46 34.42
C GLY A 96 -6.43 20.73 34.11
N GLN A 97 -6.42 21.19 32.85
CA GLN A 97 -7.31 22.27 32.35
C GLN A 97 -8.43 21.72 31.49
#